data_AF-A0A2W6DXE7-F1
#
_entry.id   AF-A0A2W6DXE7-F1
#
_cell.length_a   1.000
_cell.length_b   1.000
_cell.length_c   1.000
_cell.angle_alpha   90.00
_cell.angle_beta   90.00
_cell.angle_gamma   90.00
#
_symmetry.space_group_name_H-M   'P 1'
#
loop_
_entity.id
_entity.type
_entity.pdbx_description
1 polymer ?
#
loop_
_entity_poly.entity_id
_entity_poly.type
_entity_poly.pdbx_seq_one_letter_code
_entity_poly.pdbx_strand_id
1 'polypeptide(L)'
;MNRRARWWLGAAVTVAVEVELYASYQAHEARFHWFTHFFVGGAAVLLIMAVVVVLRCRPVPLPGLWVALGHLIAMFPDFLFPAGIAHRHWMDVFLGHLSTHFMPGRNLTWYLVFLAALAGYLAVVMQIPRRPSAERGHLAHRPVSDQ
;
A
#
# COMPACT_ATOMS: atom_id res chain seq x y z
N MET A 1 -4.38 -24.94 -10.95
CA MET A 1 -3.97 -23.60 -11.45
C MET A 1 -2.59 -23.25 -10.89
N ASN A 2 -1.61 -22.91 -11.73
CA ASN A 2 -0.24 -22.63 -11.26
C ASN A 2 -0.17 -21.31 -10.46
N ARG A 3 0.87 -21.14 -9.64
CA ARG A 3 1.02 -19.99 -8.73
C ARG A 3 0.98 -18.65 -9.47
N ARG A 4 1.55 -18.58 -10.68
CA ARG A 4 1.55 -17.39 -11.55
C ARG A 4 0.13 -17.00 -11.99
N ALA A 5 -0.69 -17.96 -12.40
CA ALA A 5 -2.07 -17.70 -12.80
C ALA A 5 -2.91 -17.16 -11.63
N ARG A 6 -2.68 -17.61 -10.39
CA ARG A 6 -3.32 -17.03 -9.20
C ARG A 6 -2.93 -15.56 -8.98
N TRP A 7 -1.67 -15.19 -9.21
CA TRP A 7 -1.22 -13.80 -9.11
C TRP A 7 -1.86 -12.91 -10.16
N TRP A 8 -1.89 -13.36 -11.42
CA TRP A 8 -2.52 -12.60 -12.50
C TRP A 8 -4.01 -12.43 -12.27
N LEU A 9 -4.71 -13.48 -11.82
CA LEU A 9 -6.12 -13.38 -11.46
C LEU A 9 -6.33 -12.37 -10.33
N GLY A 10 -5.51 -12.42 -9.28
CA GLY A 10 -5.58 -11.46 -8.17
C GLY A 10 -5.36 -10.02 -8.63
N ALA A 11 -4.34 -9.77 -9.45
CA ALA A 11 -4.07 -8.45 -10.01
C ALA A 11 -5.22 -7.95 -10.91
N ALA A 12 -5.76 -8.83 -11.77
CA ALA A 12 -6.89 -8.51 -12.63
C ALA A 12 -8.14 -8.15 -11.81
N VAL A 13 -8.43 -8.90 -10.74
CA VAL A 13 -9.54 -8.61 -9.84
C VAL A 13 -9.34 -7.28 -9.12
N THR A 14 -8.15 -7.01 -8.58
CA THR A 14 -7.86 -5.73 -7.92
C THR A 14 -8.03 -4.57 -8.90
N VAL A 15 -7.51 -4.66 -10.13
CA VAL A 15 -7.68 -3.63 -11.14
C VAL A 15 -9.16 -3.44 -11.50
N ALA A 16 -9.92 -4.52 -11.67
CA ALA A 16 -11.35 -4.43 -11.98
C ALA A 16 -12.12 -3.71 -10.87
N VAL A 17 -11.85 -4.04 -9.59
CA VAL A 17 -12.46 -3.36 -8.43
C VAL A 17 -12.09 -1.88 -8.40
N GLU A 18 -10.82 -1.53 -8.61
CA GLU A 18 -10.38 -0.13 -8.64
C GLU A 18 -11.01 0.67 -9.79
N VAL A 19 -11.18 0.04 -10.96
CA VAL A 19 -11.87 0.66 -12.11
C VAL A 19 -13.35 0.88 -11.82
N GLU A 20 -14.03 -0.09 -11.22
CA GLU A 20 -15.44 0.04 -10.83
C GLU A 20 -15.64 1.13 -9.78
N LEU A 21 -14.76 1.17 -8.76
CA LEU A 21 -14.75 2.22 -7.75
C LEU A 21 -14.52 3.59 -8.39
N TYR A 22 -13.52 3.72 -9.25
CA TYR A 22 -13.26 4.98 -9.95
C TYR A 22 -14.47 5.44 -10.78
N ALA A 23 -15.09 4.52 -11.53
CA ALA A 23 -16.29 4.80 -12.32
C ALA A 23 -17.47 5.26 -11.45
N SER A 24 -17.67 4.64 -10.29
CA SER A 24 -18.70 5.03 -9.32
C SER A 24 -18.49 6.44 -8.79
N TYR A 25 -17.25 6.79 -8.38
CA TYR A 25 -16.94 8.16 -7.96
C TYR A 25 -17.06 9.15 -9.11
N GLN A 26 -16.68 8.76 -10.32
CA GLN A 26 -16.85 9.58 -11.51
C GLN A 26 -18.32 9.90 -11.80
N ALA A 27 -19.23 8.94 -11.62
CA ALA A 27 -20.67 9.13 -11.80
C ALA A 27 -21.27 10.15 -10.81
N HIS A 28 -20.63 10.37 -9.67
CA HIS A 28 -21.04 11.33 -8.63
C HIS A 28 -20.17 12.60 -8.63
N GLU A 29 -19.40 12.86 -9.69
CA GLU A 29 -18.45 13.98 -9.79
C GLU A 29 -17.40 14.04 -8.65
N ALA A 30 -17.19 12.92 -7.96
CA ALA A 30 -16.36 12.79 -6.77
C ALA A 30 -14.97 12.21 -7.09
N ARG A 31 -14.48 12.29 -8.34
CA ARG A 31 -13.16 11.72 -8.72
C ARG A 31 -12.02 12.21 -7.83
N PHE A 32 -12.08 13.47 -7.41
CA PHE A 32 -11.08 14.06 -6.53
C PHE A 32 -11.02 13.34 -5.17
N HIS A 33 -12.17 12.86 -4.69
CA HIS A 33 -12.35 12.18 -3.41
C HIS A 33 -11.76 10.77 -3.47
N TRP A 34 -11.98 10.04 -4.57
CA TRP A 34 -11.29 8.78 -4.86
C TRP A 34 -9.76 8.92 -4.76
N PHE A 35 -9.19 9.93 -5.44
CA PHE A 35 -7.74 10.18 -5.36
C PHE A 35 -7.28 10.53 -3.94
N THR A 36 -8.11 11.25 -3.19
CA THR A 36 -7.81 11.59 -1.79
C THR A 36 -7.68 10.32 -0.95
N HIS A 37 -8.62 9.38 -1.06
CA HIS A 37 -8.51 8.09 -0.37
C HIS A 37 -7.24 7.33 -0.76
N PHE A 38 -6.92 7.29 -2.05
CA PHE A 38 -5.72 6.61 -2.55
C PHE A 38 -4.44 7.21 -1.94
N PHE A 39 -4.28 8.53 -2.02
CA PHE A 39 -3.08 9.18 -1.51
C PHE A 39 -2.96 9.10 0.00
N VAL A 40 -4.05 9.31 0.73
CA VAL A 40 -4.05 9.28 2.21
C VAL A 40 -3.81 7.86 2.72
N GLY A 41 -4.60 6.90 2.25
CA GLY A 41 -4.48 5.50 2.62
C GLY A 41 -3.13 4.91 2.20
N GLY A 42 -2.69 5.21 0.98
CA GLY A 42 -1.39 4.80 0.46
C GLY A 42 -0.22 5.38 1.26
N ALA A 43 -0.25 6.68 1.58
CA ALA A 43 0.80 7.32 2.38
C ALA A 43 0.87 6.73 3.80
N ALA A 44 -0.27 6.54 4.46
CA ALA A 44 -0.32 5.94 5.80
C ALA A 44 0.30 4.53 5.81
N VAL A 45 -0.06 3.70 4.84
CA VAL A 45 0.50 2.34 4.75
C VAL A 45 1.97 2.33 4.34
N LEU A 46 2.43 3.25 3.48
CA LEU A 46 3.85 3.40 3.16
C LEU A 46 4.68 3.73 4.41
N LEU A 47 4.18 4.60 5.29
CA LEU A 47 4.83 4.92 6.57
C LEU A 47 4.85 3.70 7.50
N ILE A 48 3.73 2.97 7.62
CA ILE A 48 3.67 1.72 8.40
C ILE A 48 4.68 0.70 7.85
N MET A 49 4.73 0.49 6.53
CA MET A 49 5.68 -0.41 5.90
C MET A 49 7.12 0.03 6.16
N ALA A 50 7.42 1.33 6.09
CA ALA A 50 8.76 1.84 6.41
C ALA A 50 9.16 1.50 7.86
N VAL A 51 8.27 1.73 8.83
CA VAL A 51 8.48 1.34 10.24
C VAL A 51 8.70 -0.17 10.36
N VAL A 52 7.87 -0.99 9.72
CA VAL A 52 8.03 -2.45 9.71
C VAL A 52 9.39 -2.87 9.14
N VAL A 53 9.85 -2.23 8.05
CA VAL A 53 11.16 -2.51 7.48
C VAL A 53 12.28 -2.16 8.46
N VAL A 54 12.23 -0.99 9.09
CA VAL A 54 13.21 -0.60 10.12
C VAL A 54 13.26 -1.62 11.26
N LEU A 55 12.09 -2.03 11.77
CA LEU A 55 12.00 -2.94 12.91
C LEU A 55 12.39 -4.38 12.58
N ARG A 56 12.15 -4.84 11.34
CA ARG A 56 12.35 -6.24 10.94
C ARG A 56 13.60 -6.45 10.08
N CYS A 57 14.27 -5.37 9.67
CA CYS A 57 15.39 -5.37 8.73
C CYS A 57 15.10 -6.22 7.48
N ARG A 58 13.85 -6.21 7.01
CA ARG A 58 13.37 -7.01 5.87
C ARG A 58 12.31 -6.24 5.10
N PRO A 59 12.28 -6.31 3.76
CA PRO A 59 11.25 -5.67 2.96
C PRO A 59 9.88 -6.29 3.23
N VAL A 60 8.83 -5.46 3.19
CA VAL A 60 7.45 -5.95 3.28
C VAL A 60 7.11 -6.72 2.01
N PRO A 61 6.56 -7.95 2.11
CA PRO A 61 6.14 -8.68 0.93
C PRO A 61 4.93 -8.00 0.28
N LEU A 62 4.94 -7.94 -1.06
CA LEU A 62 3.82 -7.44 -1.87
C LEU A 62 3.41 -5.98 -1.53
N PRO A 63 4.33 -5.01 -1.56
CA PRO A 63 4.05 -3.64 -1.13
C PRO A 63 2.88 -2.97 -1.88
N GLY A 64 2.63 -3.36 -3.14
CA GLY A 64 1.47 -2.87 -3.89
C GLY A 64 0.12 -3.31 -3.30
N LEU A 65 0.03 -4.52 -2.75
CA LEU A 65 -1.19 -5.00 -2.09
C LEU A 65 -1.48 -4.20 -0.82
N TRP A 66 -0.42 -3.85 -0.07
CA TRP A 66 -0.54 -3.01 1.12
C TRP A 66 -1.07 -1.61 0.78
N VAL A 67 -0.59 -1.00 -0.30
CA VAL A 67 -1.11 0.30 -0.78
C VAL A 67 -2.58 0.19 -1.18
N ALA A 68 -2.97 -0.87 -1.92
CA ALA A 68 -4.37 -1.11 -2.27
C ALA A 68 -5.27 -1.31 -1.03
N LEU A 69 -4.80 -2.06 -0.02
CA LEU A 69 -5.52 -2.21 1.24
C LEU A 69 -5.66 -0.87 1.98
N GLY A 70 -4.60 -0.06 2.00
CA GLY A 70 -4.65 1.29 2.58
C GLY A 70 -5.70 2.16 1.90
N HIS A 71 -5.77 2.12 0.58
CA HIS A 71 -6.80 2.79 -0.20
C HIS A 71 -8.21 2.34 0.19
N LEU A 72 -8.48 1.03 0.18
CA LEU A 72 -9.80 0.47 0.54
C LEU A 72 -10.21 0.78 1.98
N ILE A 73 -9.26 0.74 2.93
CA ILE A 73 -9.52 1.12 4.32
C ILE A 73 -9.87 2.61 4.41
N ALA A 74 -9.18 3.47 3.65
CA ALA A 74 -9.49 4.89 3.62
C ALA A 74 -10.87 5.18 3.00
N MET A 75 -11.33 4.34 2.06
CA MET A 75 -12.67 4.42 1.45
C MET A 75 -13.78 3.81 2.32
N PHE A 76 -13.42 3.10 3.40
CA PHE A 76 -14.40 2.40 4.24
C PHE A 76 -15.59 3.27 4.69
N PRO A 77 -15.41 4.55 5.11
CA PRO A 77 -16.52 5.42 5.48
C PRO A 77 -17.57 5.58 4.38
N ASP A 78 -17.14 5.62 3.12
CA ASP A 78 -18.01 5.87 1.97
C ASP A 78 -18.95 4.68 1.71
N PHE A 79 -18.55 3.45 2.08
CA PHE A 79 -19.43 2.28 2.02
C PHE A 79 -20.47 2.23 3.14
N LEU A 80 -20.21 2.89 4.27
CA LEU A 80 -21.15 2.94 5.40
C LEU A 80 -22.31 3.90 5.13
N PHE A 81 -22.11 4.88 4.25
CA PHE A 81 -23.09 5.92 3.97
C PHE A 81 -24.35 5.38 3.27
N PRO A 82 -24.27 4.58 2.18
CA PRO A 82 -25.45 3.90 1.61
C PRO A 82 -26.18 2.96 2.58
N ALA A 83 -25.50 2.45 3.61
CA ALA A 83 -26.10 1.60 4.64
C ALA A 83 -26.88 2.39 5.71
N GLY A 84 -27.03 3.71 5.54
CA GLY A 84 -27.77 4.58 6.47
C GLY A 84 -26.99 4.95 7.73
N ILE A 85 -25.70 4.60 7.80
CA ILE A 85 -24.86 4.93 8.95
C ILE A 85 -24.39 6.37 8.81
N ALA A 86 -24.78 7.21 9.77
CA ALA A 86 -24.51 8.63 9.72
C ALA A 86 -23.00 8.94 9.67
N HIS A 87 -22.58 9.50 8.53
CA HIS A 87 -21.20 9.87 8.18
C HIS A 87 -20.48 10.63 9.31
N ARG A 88 -21.21 11.48 10.04
CA ARG A 88 -20.67 12.32 11.13
C ARG A 88 -20.02 11.53 12.28
N HIS A 89 -20.47 10.33 12.61
CA HIS A 89 -19.92 9.57 13.74
C HIS A 89 -18.62 8.84 13.36
N TRP A 90 -18.46 8.54 12.07
CA TRP A 90 -17.24 7.94 11.53
C TRP A 90 -16.22 9.00 11.17
N MET A 91 -16.64 10.24 10.90
CA MET A 91 -15.76 11.38 10.72
C MET A 91 -14.80 11.61 11.90
N ASP A 92 -15.19 11.27 13.13
CA ASP A 92 -14.32 11.41 14.31
C ASP A 92 -13.28 10.29 14.39
N VAL A 93 -13.67 9.04 14.11
CA VAL A 93 -12.74 7.89 14.02
C VAL A 93 -11.75 8.08 12.87
N PHE A 94 -12.22 8.69 11.80
CA PHE A 94 -11.44 9.10 10.64
C PHE A 94 -11.19 10.62 10.65
N LEU A 95 -10.83 11.24 11.78
CA LEU A 95 -10.49 12.69 11.87
C LEU A 95 -9.46 13.15 10.81
N GLY A 96 -8.64 12.21 10.32
CA GLY A 96 -7.84 12.39 9.11
C GLY A 96 -8.67 12.70 7.87
N HIS A 97 -9.71 11.94 7.58
CA HIS A 97 -10.58 12.10 6.41
C HIS A 97 -11.15 13.52 6.26
N LEU A 98 -11.73 14.11 7.31
CA LEU A 98 -12.20 15.51 7.28
C LEU A 98 -11.07 16.51 7.05
N SER A 99 -9.98 16.41 7.82
CA SER A 99 -8.85 17.32 7.69
C SER A 99 -8.19 17.22 6.31
N THR A 100 -8.27 16.06 5.64
CA THR A 100 -7.75 15.89 4.27
C THR A 100 -8.48 16.73 3.24
N HIS A 101 -9.78 16.99 3.42
CA HIS A 101 -10.58 17.83 2.52
C HIS A 101 -10.28 19.33 2.67
N PHE A 102 -9.80 19.75 3.84
CA PHE A 102 -9.49 21.16 4.13
C PHE A 102 -8.01 21.53 3.95
N MET A 103 -7.17 20.58 3.50
CA MET A 103 -5.76 20.87 3.22
C MET A 103 -5.62 21.88 2.08
N PRO A 104 -4.84 22.97 2.26
CA PRO A 104 -4.49 23.87 1.17
C PRO A 104 -3.90 23.08 0.01
N GLY A 105 -4.32 23.36 -1.22
CA GLY A 105 -3.86 22.61 -2.41
C GLY A 105 -4.53 21.25 -2.65
N ARG A 106 -5.42 20.79 -1.76
CA ARG A 106 -6.25 19.57 -1.92
C ARG A 106 -5.42 18.35 -2.35
N ASN A 107 -5.72 17.76 -3.50
CA ASN A 107 -5.06 16.56 -4.02
C ASN A 107 -3.58 16.76 -4.31
N LEU A 108 -3.14 17.98 -4.64
CA LEU A 108 -1.72 18.23 -4.92
C LEU A 108 -0.89 18.02 -3.65
N THR A 109 -1.37 18.51 -2.51
CA THR A 109 -0.70 18.35 -1.22
C THR A 109 -0.64 16.87 -0.84
N TRP A 110 -1.75 16.14 -0.99
CA TRP A 110 -1.76 14.70 -0.73
C TRP A 110 -0.88 13.90 -1.70
N TYR A 111 -0.82 14.30 -2.96
CA TYR A 111 0.09 13.71 -3.93
C TYR A 111 1.55 13.90 -3.51
N LEU A 112 1.95 15.10 -3.07
CA LEU A 112 3.29 15.37 -2.57
C LEU A 112 3.61 14.58 -1.30
N VAL A 113 2.65 14.48 -0.36
CA VAL A 113 2.79 13.65 0.85
C VAL A 113 2.96 12.18 0.49
N PHE A 114 2.18 11.67 -0.45
CA PHE A 114 2.30 10.30 -0.94
C PHE A 114 3.68 10.05 -1.58
N LEU A 115 4.16 10.95 -2.44
CA LEU A 115 5.50 10.86 -3.03
C LEU A 115 6.60 10.88 -1.97
N ALA A 116 6.47 11.73 -0.96
CA ALA A 116 7.41 11.79 0.16
C ALA A 116 7.41 10.50 0.97
N ALA A 117 6.24 9.93 1.28
CA ALA A 117 6.11 8.65 1.97
C ALA A 117 6.68 7.49 1.14
N LEU A 118 6.45 7.50 -0.17
CA LEU A 118 7.01 6.50 -1.10
C LEU A 118 8.54 6.58 -1.14
N ALA A 119 9.09 7.79 -1.30
CA ALA A 119 10.52 8.02 -1.28
C ALA A 119 11.16 7.57 0.05
N GLY A 120 10.51 7.89 1.18
CA GLY A 120 10.95 7.45 2.51
C GLY A 120 10.95 5.93 2.66
N TYR A 121 9.88 5.26 2.25
CA TYR A 121 9.80 3.79 2.25
C TYR A 121 10.93 3.17 1.40
N LEU A 122 11.13 3.66 0.17
CA LEU A 122 12.18 3.17 -0.71
C LEU A 122 13.57 3.41 -0.13
N ALA A 123 13.82 4.58 0.46
CA ALA A 123 15.09 4.91 1.11
C ALA A 123 15.41 3.92 2.23
N VAL A 124 14.43 3.61 3.09
CA VAL A 124 14.58 2.62 4.17
C VAL A 124 14.87 1.22 3.61
N VAL A 125 14.14 0.79 2.57
CA VAL A 125 14.36 -0.53 1.94
C VAL A 125 15.75 -0.64 1.33
N MET A 126 16.26 0.44 0.72
CA MET A 126 17.60 0.47 0.12
C MET A 126 18.74 0.35 1.14
N GLN A 127 18.49 0.70 2.42
CA GLN A 127 19.49 0.61 3.49
C GLN A 127 19.62 -0.79 4.10
N ILE A 128 18.73 -1.74 3.75
CA ILE A 128 18.81 -3.10 4.29
C ILE A 128 20.11 -3.77 3.83
N PRO A 129 20.98 -4.22 4.74
CA PRO A 129 22.22 -4.91 4.37
C PRO A 129 21.91 -6.18 3.56
N ARG A 130 22.47 -6.28 2.35
CA ARG A 130 22.42 -7.51 1.57
C ARG A 130 23.30 -8.54 2.29
N ARG A 131 22.70 -9.63 2.79
CA ARG A 131 23.51 -10.76 3.29
C ARG A 131 24.45 -11.22 2.18
N PRO A 132 25.76 -11.31 2.41
CA PRO A 132 26.68 -11.87 1.43
C PRO A 132 26.24 -13.30 1.11
N SER A 133 26.11 -13.64 -0.18
CA SER A 133 25.74 -14.97 -0.68
C SER A 133 26.81 -16.05 -0.44
N ALA A 134 27.68 -15.86 0.55
CA ALA A 134 28.92 -16.59 0.77
C ALA A 134 28.71 -17.75 1.75
N GLU A 135 27.93 -18.76 1.37
CA GLU A 135 27.99 -20.07 2.06
C GLU A 135 27.39 -21.23 1.26
N ARG A 136 27.19 -21.08 -0.05
CA ARG A 136 26.60 -22.14 -0.89
C ARG A 136 27.62 -22.86 -1.80
N GLY A 137 28.89 -22.46 -1.76
CA GLY A 137 29.94 -23.02 -2.63
C GLY A 137 31.09 -23.74 -1.92
N HIS A 138 31.24 -23.65 -0.59
CA HIS A 138 32.47 -24.08 0.08
C HIS A 138 32.41 -25.46 0.77
N LEU A 139 31.28 -26.18 0.70
CA LEU A 139 31.14 -27.53 1.26
C LEU A 139 31.02 -28.65 0.21
N ALA A 140 31.10 -28.35 -1.09
CA ALA A 140 30.92 -29.35 -2.14
C ALA A 140 32.21 -30.07 -2.60
N HIS A 141 33.37 -29.80 -1.99
CA HIS A 141 34.63 -30.45 -2.39
C HIS A 141 35.49 -30.80 -1.18
N ARG A 142 35.06 -31.77 -0.36
CA ARG A 142 36.02 -32.63 0.34
C ARG A 142 36.25 -33.85 -0.54
N PRO A 143 37.42 -34.01 -1.18
CA PRO A 143 37.75 -35.27 -1.83
C PRO A 143 37.77 -36.37 -0.76
N VAL A 144 36.98 -37.42 -0.98
CA VAL A 144 37.11 -38.68 -0.26
C VAL A 144 38.43 -39.28 -0.74
N SER A 145 39.48 -39.14 0.07
CA SER A 145 40.70 -39.93 -0.09
C SER A 145 40.45 -41.28 0.55
N ASP A 146 40.01 -42.25 -0.25
CA ASP A 146 40.00 -43.65 0.16
C ASP A 146 41.41 -44.23 0.02
N GLN A 147 41.85 -44.83 1.13
CA GLN A 147 43.02 -45.68 1.29
C GLN A 147 42.68 -47.12 0.88
#